data_AF-A0AAV9VSH0-F1
#
_entry.id   AF-A0AAV9VSH0-F1
#
_cell.length_a   1.000
_cell.length_b   1.000
_cell.length_c   1.000
_cell.angle_alpha   90.00
_cell.angle_beta   90.00
_cell.angle_gamma   90.00
#
_symmetry.space_group_name_H-M   'P 1'
#
loop_
_entity.id
_entity.type
_entity.pdbx_description
1 polymer ?
#
loop_
_entity_poly.entity_id
_entity_poly.type
_entity_poly.pdbx_seq_one_letter_code
_entity_poly.pdbx_strand_id
1 'polypeptide(L)'
;MISSEMKEAQERLLVLDDEVDDTHAFEMFIQYCYLKSYIFDESVYLDSLYIHAKVYVLAERLGCTDLKNLALKRATEFCFKSLNDSARTSEMLRNLGQTITTVYNHTYDANAGKTPLTEKRVDGKSEETVKRDGFRMLLASFAAPHLLDLRKDEIFLEANNDCPSFAADLLLFSVAGAKMQVNEDGSLKYPAF
;
A
#
# COMPACT_ATOMS: atom_id res chain seq x y z
N MET A 1 26.03 -11.91 5.18
CA MET A 1 27.13 -12.03 6.17
C MET A 1 27.21 -10.69 6.87
N ILE A 2 26.99 -10.63 8.19
CA ILE A 2 27.21 -9.39 8.96
C ILE A 2 28.74 -9.21 9.04
N SER A 3 29.25 -8.07 8.58
CA SER A 3 30.69 -7.78 8.62
C SER A 3 31.16 -7.79 10.08
N SER A 4 32.25 -8.49 10.39
CA SER A 4 32.79 -8.60 11.75
C SER A 4 33.27 -7.27 12.35
N GLU A 5 33.37 -6.23 11.53
CA GLU A 5 33.79 -4.89 11.92
C GLU A 5 32.65 -4.05 12.50
N MET A 6 31.40 -4.49 12.36
CA MET A 6 30.24 -3.78 12.90
C MET A 6 30.12 -3.98 14.41
N LYS A 7 29.80 -2.90 15.13
CA LYS A 7 29.60 -2.93 16.59
C LYS A 7 28.53 -3.95 16.98
N GLU A 8 27.46 -4.02 16.19
CA GLU A 8 26.34 -4.95 16.32
C GLU A 8 26.79 -6.41 16.16
N ALA A 9 27.78 -6.68 15.30
CA ALA A 9 28.35 -8.02 15.13
C ALA A 9 29.18 -8.45 16.35
N GLN A 10 29.85 -7.50 17.00
CA GLN A 10 30.66 -7.73 18.20
C GLN A 10 29.79 -7.90 19.44
N GLU A 11 28.77 -7.05 19.59
CA GLU A 11 27.81 -7.07 20.70
C GLU A 11 26.75 -8.18 20.55
N ARG A 12 26.62 -8.74 19.33
CA ARG A 12 25.59 -9.73 18.96
C ARG A 12 24.17 -9.25 19.29
N LEU A 13 23.98 -7.93 19.25
CA LEU A 13 22.73 -7.26 19.56
C LEU A 13 22.43 -6.30 18.43
N LEU A 14 21.22 -6.43 17.88
CA LEU A 14 20.63 -5.48 16.96
C LEU A 14 19.36 -4.97 17.62
N VAL A 15 19.26 -3.65 17.78
CA VAL A 15 18.06 -2.99 18.30
C VAL A 15 17.31 -2.39 17.12
N LEU A 16 16.02 -2.70 17.03
CA LEU A 16 15.08 -2.12 16.08
C LEU A 16 14.13 -1.26 16.91
N ASP A 17 14.28 0.06 16.85
CA ASP A 17 13.60 1.05 17.69
C ASP A 17 12.92 2.17 16.89
N ASP A 18 12.78 2.00 15.59
CA ASP A 18 12.07 2.94 14.74
C ASP A 18 10.55 2.79 14.92
N GLU A 19 9.79 3.82 14.57
CA GLU A 19 8.33 3.88 14.79
C GLU A 19 7.55 2.78 14.06
N VAL A 20 8.16 2.22 13.01
CA VAL A 20 7.60 1.13 12.19
C VAL A 20 8.08 -0.26 12.58
N ASP A 21 9.00 -0.35 13.53
CA ASP A 21 9.50 -1.63 14.01
C ASP A 21 8.47 -2.27 14.94
N ASP A 22 7.66 -3.17 14.37
CA ASP A 22 6.57 -3.86 15.06
C ASP A 22 6.97 -5.28 15.47
N THR A 23 6.72 -5.63 16.74
CA THR A 23 7.07 -6.95 17.30
C THR A 23 6.44 -8.10 16.51
N HIS A 24 5.18 -8.00 16.11
CA HIS A 24 4.48 -9.06 15.39
C HIS A 24 5.01 -9.19 13.96
N ALA A 25 5.29 -8.07 13.29
CA ALA A 25 5.93 -8.09 11.98
C ALA A 25 7.33 -8.75 12.04
N PHE A 26 8.08 -8.48 13.11
CA PHE A 26 9.37 -9.12 13.36
C PHE A 26 9.23 -10.62 13.63
N GLU A 27 8.26 -11.05 14.44
CA GLU A 27 7.95 -12.47 14.63
C GLU A 27 7.64 -13.17 13.30
N MET A 28 6.86 -12.54 12.43
CA MET A 28 6.57 -13.06 11.09
C MET A 28 7.82 -13.11 10.20
N PHE A 29 8.73 -12.13 10.31
CA PHE A 29 10.04 -12.19 9.66
C PHE A 29 10.86 -13.40 10.13
N ILE A 30 10.91 -13.65 11.45
CA ILE A 30 11.60 -14.83 12.00
C ILE A 30 10.97 -16.12 11.45
N GLN A 31 9.65 -16.25 11.47
CA GLN A 31 8.97 -17.40 10.88
C GLN A 31 9.37 -17.59 9.41
N TYR A 32 9.41 -16.50 8.63
CA TYR A 32 9.83 -16.54 7.23
C TYR A 32 11.28 -17.02 7.06
N CYS A 33 12.21 -16.61 7.92
CA CYS A 33 13.61 -17.07 7.85
C CYS A 33 13.71 -18.60 7.90
N TYR A 34 12.92 -19.24 8.77
CA TYR A 34 12.92 -20.69 8.99
C TYR A 34 12.00 -21.46 8.04
N LEU A 35 10.81 -20.95 7.73
CA LEU A 35 9.75 -21.67 7.03
C LEU A 35 9.56 -21.23 5.56
N LYS A 36 10.25 -20.16 5.14
CA LYS A 36 10.02 -19.46 3.85
C LYS A 36 8.57 -18.99 3.67
N SER A 37 7.89 -18.80 4.79
CA SER A 37 6.50 -18.39 4.92
C SER A 37 6.30 -17.86 6.34
N TYR A 38 5.27 -17.05 6.57
CA TYR A 38 4.84 -16.70 7.92
C TYR A 38 3.42 -17.16 8.16
N ILE A 39 3.03 -17.37 9.40
CA ILE A 39 1.69 -17.76 9.76
C ILE A 39 0.97 -16.51 10.24
N PHE A 40 -0.27 -16.37 9.79
CA PHE A 40 -1.15 -15.29 10.17
C PHE A 40 -2.45 -15.90 10.66
N ASP A 41 -2.84 -15.59 11.88
CA ASP A 41 -4.11 -16.04 12.47
C ASP A 41 -5.14 -14.91 12.39
N GLU A 42 -6.06 -15.01 11.44
CA GLU A 42 -7.13 -14.02 11.25
C GLU A 42 -8.02 -13.87 12.50
N SER A 43 -8.03 -14.85 13.41
CA SER A 43 -8.83 -14.79 14.65
C SER A 43 -8.19 -13.94 15.74
N VAL A 44 -6.88 -13.70 15.66
CA VAL A 44 -6.09 -12.95 16.65
C VAL A 44 -5.86 -11.51 16.20
N TYR A 45 -5.74 -11.30 14.90
CA TYR A 45 -5.40 -10.01 14.32
C TYR A 45 -6.57 -9.44 13.50
N LEU A 46 -7.32 -8.54 14.14
CA LEU A 46 -8.43 -7.83 13.53
C LEU A 46 -7.99 -7.09 12.24
N ASP A 47 -6.78 -6.50 12.24
CA ASP A 47 -6.31 -5.67 11.12
C ASP A 47 -5.37 -6.42 10.16
N SER A 48 -5.93 -7.42 9.49
CA SER A 48 -5.20 -8.33 8.58
C SER A 48 -4.49 -7.64 7.42
N LEU A 49 -5.02 -6.54 6.88
CA LEU A 49 -4.32 -5.76 5.84
C LEU A 49 -3.11 -5.01 6.43
N TYR A 50 -3.30 -4.41 7.60
CA TYR A 50 -2.31 -3.55 8.23
C TYR A 50 -1.07 -4.33 8.68
N ILE A 51 -1.25 -5.52 9.23
CA ILE A 51 -0.13 -6.39 9.60
C ILE A 51 0.69 -6.84 8.37
N HIS A 52 0.03 -7.13 7.24
CA HIS A 52 0.75 -7.43 6.00
C HIS A 52 1.53 -6.21 5.49
N ALA A 53 1.00 -5.00 5.67
CA ALA A 53 1.72 -3.76 5.37
C ALA A 53 2.96 -3.57 6.27
N LYS A 54 2.85 -3.85 7.58
CA LYS A 54 3.99 -3.81 8.50
C LYS A 54 5.09 -4.79 8.11
N VAL A 55 4.72 -6.03 7.76
CA VAL A 55 5.68 -7.03 7.26
C VAL A 55 6.32 -6.56 5.94
N TYR A 56 5.55 -5.92 5.06
CA TYR A 56 6.04 -5.36 3.80
C TYR A 56 7.09 -4.26 4.02
N VAL A 57 6.81 -3.32 4.93
CA VAL A 57 7.71 -2.22 5.32
C VAL A 57 8.97 -2.76 5.99
N LEU A 58 8.83 -3.71 6.93
CA LEU A 58 9.98 -4.35 7.55
C LEU A 58 10.87 -5.06 6.51
N ALA A 59 10.26 -5.77 5.56
CA ALA A 59 10.98 -6.45 4.50
C ALA A 59 11.73 -5.48 3.57
N GLU A 60 11.15 -4.32 3.27
CA GLU A 60 11.84 -3.24 2.54
C GLU A 60 13.07 -2.76 3.31
N ARG A 61 12.92 -2.42 4.59
CA ARG A 61 14.01 -1.94 5.45
C ARG A 61 15.16 -2.94 5.55
N LEU A 62 14.84 -4.22 5.67
CA LEU A 62 15.81 -5.31 5.74
C LEU A 62 16.39 -5.72 4.37
N GLY A 63 15.92 -5.13 3.27
CA GLY A 63 16.30 -5.53 1.91
C GLY A 63 15.85 -6.94 1.51
N CYS A 64 14.87 -7.50 2.23
CA CYS A 64 14.38 -8.87 2.03
C CYS A 64 13.28 -8.90 0.96
N THR A 65 13.70 -8.85 -0.31
CA THR A 65 12.79 -8.73 -1.47
C THR A 65 11.77 -9.87 -1.56
N ASP A 66 12.16 -11.10 -1.22
CA ASP A 66 11.26 -12.25 -1.28
C ASP A 66 10.14 -12.19 -0.23
N LEU A 67 10.46 -11.73 0.99
CA LEU A 67 9.44 -11.49 2.01
C LEU A 67 8.53 -10.33 1.62
N LYS A 68 9.10 -9.25 1.06
CA LYS A 68 8.34 -8.10 0.53
C LYS A 68 7.31 -8.58 -0.50
N ASN A 69 7.73 -9.41 -1.46
CA ASN A 69 6.83 -10.00 -2.46
C ASN A 69 5.78 -10.93 -1.85
N LEU A 70 6.15 -11.74 -0.85
CA LEU A 70 5.21 -12.62 -0.16
C LEU A 70 4.13 -11.83 0.59
N ALA A 71 4.52 -10.76 1.30
CA ALA A 71 3.58 -9.90 2.02
C ALA A 71 2.60 -9.20 1.08
N LEU A 72 3.09 -8.68 -0.06
CA LEU A 72 2.23 -8.12 -1.09
C LEU A 72 1.25 -9.15 -1.66
N LYS A 73 1.72 -10.35 -1.96
CA LYS A 73 0.86 -11.43 -2.48
C LYS A 73 -0.29 -11.72 -1.51
N ARG A 74 0.02 -11.84 -0.22
CA ARG A 74 -0.99 -12.11 0.82
C ARG A 74 -1.95 -10.95 1.02
N ALA A 75 -1.46 -9.72 1.06
CA ALA A 75 -2.31 -8.54 1.11
C ALA A 75 -3.26 -8.46 -0.09
N THR A 76 -2.75 -8.76 -1.28
CA THR A 76 -3.54 -8.82 -2.51
C THR A 76 -4.64 -9.88 -2.41
N GLU A 77 -4.30 -11.11 -2.02
CA GLU A 77 -5.28 -12.19 -1.80
C GLU A 77 -6.32 -11.83 -0.74
N PHE A 78 -5.90 -11.14 0.33
CA PHE A 78 -6.79 -10.68 1.39
C PHE A 78 -7.78 -9.63 0.87
N CYS A 79 -7.31 -8.63 0.12
CA CYS A 79 -8.16 -7.63 -0.53
C CYS A 79 -9.16 -8.26 -1.51
N PHE A 80 -8.74 -9.25 -2.30
CA PHE A 80 -9.66 -9.93 -3.23
C PHE A 80 -10.75 -10.73 -2.50
N LYS A 81 -10.40 -11.39 -1.39
CA LYS A 81 -11.36 -12.15 -0.60
C LYS A 81 -12.36 -11.25 0.13
N SER A 82 -11.91 -10.10 0.63
CA SER A 82 -12.77 -9.19 1.38
C SER A 82 -13.88 -8.56 0.54
N LEU A 83 -13.66 -8.34 -0.77
CA LEU A 83 -14.68 -7.76 -1.67
C LEU A 83 -16.02 -8.53 -1.70
N ASN A 84 -16.03 -9.81 -1.31
CA ASN A 84 -17.24 -10.63 -1.24
C ASN A 84 -17.86 -10.69 0.17
N ASP A 85 -17.25 -10.03 1.15
CA ASP A 85 -17.65 -10.00 2.56
C ASP A 85 -17.70 -8.54 3.07
N SER A 86 -18.92 -8.03 3.20
CA SER A 86 -19.15 -6.64 3.63
C SER A 86 -18.59 -6.29 5.01
N ALA A 87 -18.53 -7.27 5.93
CA ALA A 87 -18.01 -7.02 7.28
C ALA A 87 -16.50 -6.87 7.25
N ARG A 88 -15.80 -7.79 6.56
CA ARG A 88 -14.35 -7.71 6.33
C ARG A 88 -13.96 -6.47 5.55
N THR A 89 -14.73 -6.12 4.52
CA THR A 89 -14.49 -4.87 3.77
C THR A 89 -14.57 -3.65 4.67
N SER A 90 -15.61 -3.55 5.50
CA SER A 90 -15.80 -2.41 6.41
C SER A 90 -14.66 -2.29 7.43
N GLU A 91 -14.20 -3.41 7.98
CA GLU A 91 -13.04 -3.45 8.88
C GLU A 91 -11.74 -2.99 8.19
N MET A 92 -11.51 -3.42 6.96
CA MET A 92 -10.36 -2.96 6.18
C MET A 92 -10.41 -1.46 5.91
N LEU A 93 -11.58 -0.93 5.56
CA LEU A 93 -11.75 0.49 5.28
C LEU A 93 -11.46 1.35 6.53
N ARG A 94 -11.86 0.89 7.72
CA ARG A 94 -11.59 1.57 9.00
C ARG A 94 -10.09 1.76 9.28
N ASN A 95 -9.27 0.79 8.87
CA ASN A 95 -7.82 0.81 9.13
C ASN A 95 -6.99 1.23 7.91
N LEU A 96 -7.67 1.62 6.82
CA LEU A 96 -7.04 1.92 5.55
C LEU A 96 -6.16 3.16 5.64
N GLY A 97 -6.62 4.22 6.34
CA GLY A 97 -5.84 5.45 6.53
C GLY A 97 -4.48 5.17 7.19
N GLN A 98 -4.47 4.43 8.31
CA GLN A 98 -3.22 4.06 8.98
C GLN A 98 -2.33 3.19 8.10
N THR A 99 -2.92 2.25 7.36
CA THR A 99 -2.18 1.40 6.41
C THR A 99 -1.52 2.22 5.29
N ILE A 100 -2.23 3.22 4.74
CA ILE A 100 -1.72 4.15 3.74
C ILE A 100 -0.51 4.90 4.29
N THR A 101 -0.66 5.56 5.44
CA THR A 101 0.43 6.33 6.06
C THR A 101 1.67 5.47 6.28
N THR A 102 1.51 4.27 6.84
CA THR A 102 2.64 3.35 7.08
C THR A 102 3.34 2.92 5.79
N VAL A 103 2.60 2.58 4.74
CA VAL A 103 3.23 2.15 3.47
C VAL A 103 3.88 3.34 2.75
N TYR A 104 3.20 4.46 2.65
CA TYR A 104 3.67 5.60 1.85
C TYR A 104 4.83 6.36 2.49
N ASN A 105 4.94 6.34 3.83
CA ASN A 105 6.07 6.97 4.52
C ASN A 105 7.32 6.09 4.58
N HIS A 106 7.17 4.77 4.49
CA HIS A 106 8.28 3.84 4.77
C HIS A 106 8.61 2.86 3.64
N THR A 107 8.07 3.09 2.44
CA THR A 107 8.51 2.42 1.20
C THR A 107 9.04 3.45 0.21
N TYR A 108 9.88 3.05 -0.74
CA TYR A 108 10.35 3.95 -1.79
C TYR A 108 9.70 3.65 -3.14
N ASP A 109 9.14 4.67 -3.80
CA ASP A 109 8.67 4.60 -5.18
C ASP A 109 9.20 5.79 -5.98
N ALA A 110 10.25 5.57 -6.77
CA ALA A 110 10.86 6.59 -7.64
C ALA A 110 9.90 7.16 -8.71
N ASN A 111 8.77 6.49 -8.91
CA ASN A 111 7.76 6.81 -9.90
C ASN A 111 6.43 7.21 -9.27
N ALA A 112 6.41 7.53 -7.98
CA ALA A 112 5.25 8.07 -7.27
C ALA A 112 4.55 9.18 -8.08
N GLY A 113 3.23 9.06 -8.25
CA GLY A 113 2.42 10.02 -9.03
C GLY A 113 2.63 10.01 -10.54
N LYS A 114 3.50 9.17 -11.10
CA LYS A 114 3.61 8.97 -12.54
C LYS A 114 2.60 7.92 -13.00
N THR A 115 1.91 8.20 -14.10
CA THR A 115 1.05 7.22 -14.76
C THR A 115 1.90 6.06 -15.27
N PRO A 116 1.58 4.80 -14.92
CA PRO A 116 2.17 3.64 -15.58
C PRO A 116 1.80 3.72 -17.06
N LEU A 117 2.79 3.87 -17.94
CA LEU A 117 2.54 3.77 -19.38
C LEU A 117 2.05 2.35 -19.65
N THR A 118 0.80 2.24 -20.10
CA THR A 118 0.28 0.99 -20.66
C THR A 118 1.05 0.74 -21.95
N GLU A 119 1.71 -0.40 -22.08
CA GLU A 119 2.49 -0.77 -23.26
C GLU A 119 1.70 -0.45 -24.55
N LYS A 120 2.06 0.63 -25.24
CA LYS A 120 1.83 0.74 -26.67
C LYS A 120 3.15 0.36 -27.33
N ARG A 121 3.22 -0.87 -27.83
CA ARG A 121 4.30 -1.29 -28.74
C ARG A 121 4.25 -0.42 -29.98
N VAL A 122 5.03 0.65 -30.00
CA VAL A 122 5.38 1.39 -31.21
C VAL A 122 6.89 1.49 -31.23
N ASP A 123 7.48 0.88 -32.26
CA ASP A 123 8.87 1.02 -32.69
C ASP A 123 10.00 0.72 -31.69
N GLY A 124 10.16 -0.57 -31.35
CA GLY A 124 11.48 -1.21 -31.18
C GLY A 124 12.46 -0.68 -30.12
N LYS A 125 12.11 0.38 -29.40
CA LYS A 125 12.80 0.88 -28.22
C LYS A 125 11.97 0.46 -27.02
N SER A 126 12.57 -0.31 -26.11
CA SER A 126 11.97 -0.59 -24.82
C SER A 126 11.78 0.74 -24.07
N GLU A 127 10.58 1.31 -24.09
CA GLU A 127 10.22 2.34 -23.13
C GLU A 127 10.39 1.73 -21.73
N GLU A 128 11.14 2.42 -20.87
CA GLU A 128 11.36 2.00 -19.49
C GLU A 128 10.00 1.75 -18.84
N THR A 129 9.70 0.50 -18.52
CA THR A 129 8.50 0.15 -17.78
C THR A 129 8.57 0.85 -16.44
N VAL A 130 7.64 1.79 -16.21
CA VAL A 130 7.55 2.56 -14.97
C VAL A 130 7.22 1.57 -13.85
N LYS A 131 8.26 1.09 -13.14
CA LYS A 131 8.10 0.18 -12.01
C LYS A 131 7.58 0.99 -10.82
N ARG A 132 6.31 0.75 -10.46
CA ARG A 132 5.64 1.30 -9.26
C ARG A 132 5.78 0.35 -8.09
N ASP A 133 5.65 0.85 -6.86
CA ASP A 133 5.58 -0.01 -5.68
C ASP A 133 4.23 -0.75 -5.62
N GLY A 134 4.28 -2.08 -5.50
CA GLY A 134 3.10 -2.92 -5.63
C GLY A 134 2.08 -2.74 -4.51
N PHE A 135 2.53 -2.46 -3.28
CA PHE A 135 1.62 -2.28 -2.15
C PHE A 135 0.94 -0.91 -2.21
N ARG A 136 1.67 0.13 -2.64
CA ARG A 136 1.09 1.45 -2.93
C ARG A 136 -0.04 1.36 -3.96
N MET A 137 0.18 0.63 -5.06
CA MET A 137 -0.82 0.40 -6.10
C MET A 137 -2.01 -0.42 -5.58
N LEU A 138 -1.77 -1.44 -4.76
CA LEU A 138 -2.83 -2.23 -4.13
C LEU A 138 -3.76 -1.34 -3.30
N LEU A 139 -3.20 -0.50 -2.42
CA LEU A 139 -3.98 0.40 -1.58
C LEU A 139 -4.81 1.41 -2.39
N ALA A 140 -4.21 2.02 -3.41
CA ALA A 140 -4.92 2.94 -4.29
C ALA A 140 -6.06 2.23 -5.03
N SER A 141 -5.81 1.03 -5.58
CA SER A 141 -6.83 0.25 -6.29
C SER A 141 -7.96 -0.25 -5.39
N PHE A 142 -7.65 -0.58 -4.13
CA PHE A 142 -8.64 -1.01 -3.14
C PHE A 142 -9.46 0.17 -2.63
N ALA A 143 -8.85 1.33 -2.43
CA ALA A 143 -9.55 2.54 -1.95
C ALA A 143 -10.52 3.12 -2.98
N ALA A 144 -10.17 3.09 -4.27
CA ALA A 144 -10.90 3.83 -5.33
C ALA A 144 -12.41 3.50 -5.40
N PRO A 145 -12.84 2.23 -5.35
CA PRO A 145 -14.26 1.88 -5.37
C PRO A 145 -15.04 2.35 -4.13
N HIS A 146 -14.36 2.62 -3.02
CA HIS A 146 -14.95 2.95 -1.73
C HIS A 146 -14.81 4.44 -1.35
N LEU A 147 -14.35 5.28 -2.29
CA LEU A 147 -14.05 6.70 -2.05
C LEU A 147 -15.21 7.50 -1.46
N LEU A 148 -16.46 7.20 -1.86
CA LEU A 148 -17.64 7.91 -1.37
C LEU A 148 -17.89 7.72 0.13
N ASP A 149 -17.46 6.59 0.68
CA ASP A 149 -17.56 6.27 2.10
C ASP A 149 -16.29 6.67 2.84
N LEU A 150 -15.12 6.42 2.26
CA LEU A 150 -13.82 6.79 2.82
C LEU A 150 -13.68 8.31 3.03
N ARG A 151 -14.27 9.15 2.17
CA ARG A 151 -14.26 10.61 2.36
C ARG A 151 -15.03 11.11 3.61
N LYS A 152 -15.77 10.23 4.29
CA LYS A 152 -16.46 10.54 5.55
C LYS A 152 -15.61 10.17 6.77
N ASP A 153 -14.52 9.45 6.56
CA ASP A 153 -13.61 8.99 7.60
C ASP A 153 -12.45 9.99 7.77
N GLU A 154 -12.30 10.54 8.99
CA GLU A 154 -11.31 11.59 9.27
C GLU A 154 -9.87 11.07 9.14
N ILE A 155 -9.61 9.83 9.55
CA ILE A 155 -8.27 9.21 9.51
C ILE A 155 -7.85 8.99 8.05
N PHE A 156 -8.77 8.53 7.20
CA PHE A 156 -8.52 8.41 5.77
C PHE A 156 -8.24 9.77 5.13
N LEU A 157 -9.02 10.80 5.46
CA LEU A 157 -8.81 12.15 4.92
C LEU A 157 -7.45 12.73 5.32
N GLU A 158 -7.04 12.54 6.58
CA GLU A 158 -5.72 12.94 7.07
C GLU A 158 -4.62 12.21 6.29
N ALA A 159 -4.69 10.88 6.17
CA ALA A 159 -3.75 10.10 5.38
C ALA A 159 -3.68 10.54 3.90
N ASN A 160 -4.83 10.87 3.30
CA ASN A 160 -4.88 11.36 1.92
C ASN A 160 -4.22 12.74 1.75
N ASN A 161 -4.33 13.61 2.75
CA ASN A 161 -3.69 14.93 2.73
C ASN A 161 -2.18 14.83 2.97
N ASP A 162 -1.77 13.97 3.90
CA ASP A 162 -0.36 13.80 4.28
C ASP A 162 0.43 12.98 3.25
N CYS A 163 -0.25 12.18 2.43
CA CYS A 163 0.36 11.39 1.36
C CYS A 163 -0.09 11.84 -0.04
N PRO A 164 0.42 12.97 -0.59
CA PRO A 164 0.06 13.44 -1.94
C PRO A 164 0.29 12.42 -3.05
N SER A 165 1.31 11.57 -2.91
CA SER A 165 1.55 10.48 -3.86
C SER A 165 0.43 9.43 -3.86
N PHE A 166 -0.19 9.17 -2.70
CA PHE A 166 -1.35 8.28 -2.63
C PHE A 166 -2.54 8.90 -3.37
N ALA A 167 -2.82 10.19 -3.17
CA ALA A 167 -3.88 10.88 -3.89
C ALA A 167 -3.66 10.83 -5.41
N ALA A 168 -2.41 11.00 -5.88
CA ALA A 168 -2.07 10.88 -7.29
C ALA A 168 -2.28 9.45 -7.82
N ASP A 169 -1.91 8.44 -7.04
CA ASP A 169 -2.09 7.04 -7.41
C ASP A 169 -3.56 6.63 -7.42
N LEU A 170 -4.37 7.19 -6.52
CA LEU A 170 -5.81 6.98 -6.44
C LEU A 170 -6.56 7.48 -7.68
N LEU A 171 -6.08 8.56 -8.31
CA LEU A 171 -6.63 9.06 -9.58
C LEU A 171 -6.50 8.05 -10.72
N LEU A 172 -5.51 7.15 -10.68
CA LEU A 172 -5.33 6.10 -11.70
C LEU A 172 -6.48 5.09 -11.71
N PHE A 173 -7.13 4.90 -10.56
CA PHE A 173 -8.17 3.90 -10.36
C PHE A 173 -9.57 4.51 -10.17
N SER A 174 -9.65 5.84 -10.13
CA SER A 174 -10.91 6.57 -10.02
C SER A 174 -11.63 6.60 -11.36
N VAL A 175 -12.93 6.29 -11.36
CA VAL A 175 -13.75 6.34 -12.57
C VAL A 175 -13.93 7.79 -13.02
N ALA A 176 -13.85 8.05 -14.32
CA ALA A 176 -14.13 9.36 -14.89
C ALA A 176 -15.52 9.85 -14.44
N GLY A 177 -15.54 11.03 -13.82
CA GLY A 177 -16.79 11.68 -13.43
C GLY A 177 -17.68 12.03 -14.64
N ALA A 178 -18.90 12.49 -14.36
CA ALA A 178 -19.80 12.99 -15.39
C ALA A 178 -19.07 14.04 -16.26
N LYS A 179 -19.26 13.96 -17.59
CA LYS A 179 -18.67 14.94 -18.52
C LYS A 179 -19.07 16.35 -18.08
N MET A 180 -18.07 17.22 -17.86
CA MET A 180 -18.30 18.64 -17.64
C MET A 180 -19.11 19.19 -18.81
N GLN A 181 -20.30 19.70 -18.50
CA GLN A 181 -21.10 20.45 -19.45
C GLN A 181 -20.96 21.92 -19.12
N VAL A 182 -20.93 22.75 -20.15
CA VAL A 182 -20.78 24.19 -20.03
C VAL A 182 -21.99 24.84 -20.71
N ASN A 183 -22.51 25.90 -20.10
CA ASN A 183 -23.50 26.78 -20.71
C ASN A 183 -22.84 27.59 -21.83
N GLU A 184 -23.65 28.22 -22.68
CA GLU A 184 -23.16 29.08 -23.78
C GLU A 184 -22.38 30.30 -23.26
N ASP A 185 -22.61 30.71 -22.02
CA ASP A 185 -21.90 31.79 -21.34
C ASP A 185 -20.57 31.36 -20.68
N GLY A 186 -20.18 30.09 -20.82
CA GLY A 186 -18.97 29.53 -20.21
C GLY A 186 -19.13 29.07 -18.76
N SER A 187 -20.31 29.18 -18.16
CA SER A 187 -20.56 28.68 -16.80
C SER A 187 -20.76 27.16 -16.75
N LEU A 188 -20.35 26.50 -15.66
CA LEU A 188 -20.51 25.06 -15.48
C LEU A 188 -21.98 24.68 -15.28
N LYS A 189 -22.47 23.72 -16.07
CA LYS A 189 -23.75 23.05 -15.82
C LYS A 189 -23.54 21.99 -14.75
N TYR A 190 -24.00 22.28 -13.54
CA TYR A 190 -24.04 21.27 -12.48
C TYR A 190 -25.15 20.25 -12.80
N PRO A 191 -24.87 18.94 -12.70
CA PRO A 191 -25.93 17.95 -12.75
C PRO A 191 -26.89 18.22 -11.59
N ALA A 192 -28.19 18.31 -11.89
CA ALA A 192 -29.22 18.45 -10.86
C ALA A 192 -29.20 17.20 -9.98
N PHE A 193 -29.08 17.39 -8.67
CA PHE A 193 -29.18 16.33 -7.66
C PHE A 193 -30.63 15.91 -7.44
#